data_AF-A0A0C1MJX4-F1
#
_entry.id   AF-A0A0C1MJX4-F1
#
_cell.length_a   1.000
_cell.length_b   1.000
_cell.length_c   1.000
_cell.angle_alpha   90.00
_cell.angle_beta   90.00
_cell.angle_gamma   90.00
#
_symmetry.space_group_name_H-M   'P 1'
#
loop_
_entity.id
_entity.type
_entity.pdbx_description
1 polymer ?
#
loop_
_entity_poly.entity_id
_entity_poly.type
_entity_poly.pdbx_seq_one_letter_code
_entity_poly.pdbx_strand_id
1 'polypeptide(L)'
;MSLFKTKNEEPKVIDLRGYQCPQLFVQFKWQLKSMCVGRIRFIYSDAQDISDVKRYLCGHSYHHACLNEGTFNYIEVHVTDV
;
A
#
# COMPACT_ATOMS: atom_id res chain seq x y z
N MET A 1 -8.41 -21.35 -25.17
CA MET A 1 -7.45 -21.15 -24.06
C MET A 1 -7.10 -19.67 -24.02
N SER A 2 -7.75 -18.90 -23.14
CA SER A 2 -7.50 -17.47 -23.01
C SER A 2 -6.19 -17.28 -22.26
N LEU A 3 -5.16 -16.76 -22.94
CA LEU A 3 -3.97 -16.23 -22.29
C LEU A 3 -4.44 -15.04 -21.44
N PHE A 4 -4.53 -15.21 -20.12
CA PHE A 4 -4.54 -14.08 -19.21
C PHE A 4 -3.19 -13.39 -19.37
N LYS A 5 -3.12 -12.44 -20.30
CA LYS A 5 -2.11 -11.38 -20.28
C LYS A 5 -2.26 -10.74 -18.91
N THR A 6 -1.38 -11.08 -17.99
CA THR A 6 -1.04 -10.24 -16.86
C THR A 6 -0.58 -8.93 -17.46
N LYS A 7 -1.51 -8.01 -17.69
CA LYS A 7 -1.16 -6.61 -17.86
C LYS A 7 -0.35 -6.29 -16.62
N ASN A 8 0.93 -6.00 -16.80
CA ASN A 8 1.73 -5.36 -15.78
C ASN A 8 1.13 -3.97 -15.54
N GLU A 9 -0.02 -3.92 -14.88
CA GLU A 9 -0.60 -2.66 -14.44
C GLU A 9 0.37 -2.08 -13.41
N GLU A 10 0.79 -0.86 -13.70
CA GLU A 10 1.63 -0.09 -12.81
C GLU A 10 0.89 0.09 -11.48
N PRO A 11 1.57 -0.07 -10.35
CA PRO A 11 0.94 0.09 -9.06
C PRO A 11 0.47 1.52 -8.87
N LYS A 12 -0.73 1.71 -8.31
CA LYS A 12 -1.20 3.02 -7.86
C LYS A 12 -0.25 3.53 -6.78
N VAL A 13 0.25 4.76 -6.91
CA VAL A 13 1.21 5.33 -5.95
C VAL A 13 0.51 6.40 -5.11
N ILE A 14 0.63 6.29 -3.79
CA ILE A 14 0.11 7.25 -2.81
C ILE A 14 1.27 7.71 -1.93
N ASP A 15 1.50 9.02 -1.88
CA ASP A 15 2.47 9.62 -0.97
C ASP A 15 1.82 9.93 0.38
N LEU A 16 2.30 9.28 1.45
CA LEU A 16 1.82 9.51 2.82
C LEU A 16 2.71 10.48 3.61
N ARG A 17 3.83 10.94 3.07
CA ARG A 17 4.84 11.72 3.82
C ARG A 17 4.31 13.07 4.33
N GLY A 18 3.26 13.60 3.71
CA GLY A 18 2.60 14.83 4.15
C GLY A 18 1.65 14.65 5.34
N TYR A 19 1.39 13.41 5.79
CA TYR A 19 0.43 13.12 6.84
C TYR A 19 1.09 12.68 8.14
N GLN A 20 0.53 13.11 9.27
CA GLN A 20 0.92 12.65 10.61
C GLN A 20 -0.18 11.78 11.20
N CYS A 21 0.12 11.01 12.25
CA CYS A 21 -0.94 10.30 12.97
C CYS A 21 -1.92 11.31 13.62
N PRO A 22 -3.25 11.09 13.54
CA PRO A 22 -3.93 9.91 13.00
C PRO A 22 -4.25 9.97 11.50
N GLN A 23 -4.06 11.13 10.85
CA GLN A 23 -4.42 11.37 9.45
C GLN A 23 -3.74 10.39 8.48
N LEU A 24 -2.48 10.02 8.74
CA LEU A 24 -1.72 9.05 7.95
C LEU A 24 -2.50 7.73 7.81
N PHE A 25 -2.95 7.18 8.93
CA PHE A 25 -3.67 5.90 8.94
C PHE A 25 -5.03 6.01 8.26
N VAL A 26 -5.74 7.14 8.46
CA VAL A 26 -7.02 7.41 7.79
C VAL A 26 -6.85 7.43 6.27
N GLN A 27 -5.83 8.15 5.76
CA GLN A 27 -5.55 8.26 4.34
C GLN A 27 -5.15 6.91 3.73
N PHE A 28 -4.26 6.17 4.40
CA PHE A 28 -3.89 4.81 4.03
C PHE A 28 -5.15 3.92 3.87
N LYS A 29 -6.00 3.87 4.90
CA LYS A 29 -7.16 2.98 4.93
C LYS A 29 -8.19 3.34 3.86
N TRP A 30 -8.43 4.64 3.64
CA TRP A 30 -9.37 5.10 2.63
C TRP A 30 -8.90 4.72 1.21
N GLN A 31 -7.63 4.96 0.90
CA GLN A 31 -7.07 4.62 -0.40
C GLN A 31 -7.06 3.11 -0.64
N LEU A 32 -6.68 2.31 0.36
CA LEU A 32 -6.70 0.85 0.25
C LEU A 32 -8.12 0.32 -0.02
N LYS A 33 -9.13 0.83 0.68
CA LYS A 33 -10.53 0.43 0.49
C LYS A 33 -11.16 0.90 -0.82
N SER A 34 -10.59 1.92 -1.46
CA SER A 34 -11.06 2.40 -2.76
C SER A 34 -10.64 1.49 -3.93
N MET A 35 -9.80 0.49 -3.68
CA MET A 35 -9.31 -0.43 -4.70
C MET A 35 -10.08 -1.74 -4.70
N CYS A 36 -10.49 -2.19 -5.88
CA CYS A 36 -11.10 -3.50 -6.08
C CYS A 36 -10.04 -4.58 -6.34
N VAL A 37 -9.12 -4.35 -7.29
CA VAL A 37 -8.03 -5.26 -7.67
C VAL A 37 -6.80 -4.44 -8.04
N GLY A 38 -5.61 -4.97 -7.77
CA GLY A 38 -4.35 -4.46 -8.31
C GLY A 38 -3.27 -4.31 -7.26
N ARG A 39 -2.32 -3.41 -7.51
CA ARG A 39 -1.20 -3.11 -6.61
C ARG A 39 -1.21 -1.64 -6.22
N ILE A 40 -0.90 -1.36 -4.96
CA ILE A 40 -0.78 0.01 -4.44
C ILE A 40 0.48 0.17 -3.62
N ARG A 41 1.21 1.26 -3.86
CA ARG A 41 2.41 1.63 -3.12
C ARG A 41 2.11 2.85 -2.25
N PHE A 42 2.38 2.72 -0.96
CA PHE A 42 2.29 3.79 0.01
C PHE A 42 3.68 4.26 0.40
N ILE A 43 4.08 5.44 -0.06
CA ILE A 43 5.40 6.03 0.23
C ILE A 43 5.36 6.66 1.61
N TYR A 44 6.38 6.41 2.43
CA TYR A 44 6.54 6.98 3.76
C TYR A 44 8.01 7.32 4.04
N SER A 45 8.26 8.20 5.01
CA SER A 45 9.61 8.54 5.46
C SER A 45 10.01 7.70 6.68
N ASP A 46 11.32 7.53 6.91
CA ASP A 46 11.84 6.82 8.10
C ASP A 46 11.40 7.44 9.43
N ALA A 47 11.06 8.73 9.43
CA ALA A 47 10.59 9.44 10.62
C ALA A 47 9.12 9.16 10.96
N GLN A 48 8.33 8.60 10.03
CA GLN A 48 6.91 8.30 10.27
C GLN A 48 6.75 6.94 10.95
N ASP A 49 5.98 6.92 12.04
CA ASP A 49 5.52 5.66 12.63
C ASP A 49 4.41 5.05 11.77
N ILE A 50 4.72 3.93 11.13
CA ILE A 50 3.82 3.15 10.28
C ILE A 50 3.36 1.85 10.94
N SER A 51 3.53 1.70 12.26
CA SER A 51 3.21 0.47 13.00
C SER A 51 1.74 0.10 12.88
N ASP A 52 0.83 1.07 12.92
CA ASP A 52 -0.61 0.82 12.80
C ASP A 52 -1.00 0.37 11.38
N VAL A 53 -0.31 0.87 10.35
CA VAL A 53 -0.51 0.42 8.97
C VAL A 53 -0.12 -1.04 8.83
N LYS A 54 1.07 -1.42 9.31
CA LYS A 54 1.55 -2.81 9.32
C LYS A 54 0.61 -3.73 10.10
N ARG A 55 0.21 -3.32 11.31
CA ARG A 55 -0.73 -4.07 12.16
C ARG A 55 -2.06 -4.29 11.45
N TYR A 56 -2.59 -3.28 10.78
CA TYR A 56 -3.84 -3.39 10.02
C TYR A 56 -3.71 -4.38 8.86
N LEU A 57 -2.64 -4.28 8.06
CA LEU A 57 -2.40 -5.17 6.93
C LEU A 57 -2.28 -6.63 7.36
N CYS A 58 -1.49 -6.90 8.40
CA CYS A 58 -1.35 -8.24 8.98
C CYS A 58 -2.67 -8.75 9.55
N GLY A 59 -3.41 -7.91 10.30
CA GLY A 59 -4.67 -8.29 10.93
C GLY A 59 -5.81 -8.60 9.96
N HIS A 60 -5.71 -8.13 8.71
CA HIS A 60 -6.69 -8.40 7.64
C HIS A 60 -6.13 -9.30 6.54
N SER A 61 -4.96 -9.93 6.77
CA SER A 61 -4.32 -10.87 5.83
C SER A 61 -4.05 -10.30 4.43
N TYR A 62 -3.76 -9.00 4.33
CA TYR A 62 -3.34 -8.42 3.05
C TYR A 62 -1.94 -8.90 2.67
N HIS A 63 -1.77 -9.34 1.43
CA HIS A 63 -0.44 -9.56 0.86
C HIS A 63 0.28 -8.22 0.67
N HIS A 64 1.41 -8.04 1.36
CA HIS A 64 2.17 -6.80 1.29
C HIS A 64 3.67 -7.03 1.47
N ALA A 65 4.46 -6.11 0.93
CA ALA A 65 5.91 -6.05 1.10
C ALA A 65 6.33 -4.63 1.50
N CYS A 66 7.26 -4.54 2.45
CA CYS A 66 7.93 -3.28 2.78
C CYS A 66 9.25 -3.22 2.02
N LEU A 67 9.43 -2.18 1.20
CA LEU A 67 10.56 -2.04 0.30
C LEU A 67 11.20 -0.66 0.50
N ASN A 68 12.50 -0.58 0.21
CA ASN A 68 13.27 0.66 0.19
C ASN A 68 13.84 0.83 -1.22
N GLU A 69 13.66 2.02 -1.79
CA GLU A 69 14.17 2.36 -3.12
C GLU A 69 15.02 3.63 -3.03
N GLY A 70 16.19 3.47 -2.41
CA GLY A 70 17.19 4.51 -2.24
C GLY A 70 16.79 5.54 -1.19
N THR A 71 15.99 6.53 -1.60
CA THR A 71 15.69 7.73 -0.77
C THR A 71 14.32 7.68 -0.09
N PHE A 72 13.51 6.68 -0.39
CA PHE A 72 12.18 6.55 0.19
C PHE A 72 11.85 5.08 0.46
N ASN A 73 11.01 4.89 1.48
CA ASN A 73 10.40 3.61 1.78
C ASN A 73 8.99 3.57 1.19
N TYR A 74 8.53 2.38 0.86
CA TYR A 74 7.12 2.18 0.56
C TYR A 74 6.62 0.80 1.00
N ILE A 75 5.33 0.75 1.26
CA ILE A 75 4.60 -0.51 1.43
C ILE A 75 3.88 -0.77 0.11
N GLU A 76 4.22 -1.86 -0.57
CA GLU A 76 3.45 -2.37 -1.70
C GLU A 76 2.40 -3.36 -1.18
N VAL A 77 1.13 -3.12 -1.47
CA VAL A 77 0.00 -3.99 -1.10
C VAL A 77 -0.62 -4.55 -2.36
N HIS A 78 -0.83 -5.87 -2.39
CA HIS A 78 -1.50 -6.57 -3.48
C HIS A 78 -2.96 -6.81 -3.06
N VAL A 79 -3.88 -6.18 -3.77
CA VAL A 79 -5.32 -6.30 -3.56
C VAL A 79 -5.86 -7.30 -4.58
N THR A 80 -6.32 -8.45 -4.09
CA THR A 80 -6.99 -9.48 -4.88
C THR A 80 -8.50 -9.35 -4.70
N ASP A 81 -9.26 -9.70 -5.74
CA ASP A 81 -10.71 -9.85 -5.62
C ASP A 81 -10.98 -10.98 -4.62
N VAL A 82 -11.85 -10.72 -3.64
CA VAL A 82 -12.27 -11.69 -2.62
C VAL A 82 -13.48 -12.49 -3.09
#